data_AF-A0A243W7C9-F1
#
_entry.id   AF-A0A243W7C9-F1
#
_cell.length_a   1.000
_cell.length_b   1.000
_cell.length_c   1.000
_cell.angle_alpha   90.00
_cell.angle_beta   90.00
_cell.angle_gamma   90.00
#
_symmetry.space_group_name_H-M   'P 1'
#
loop_
_entity.id
_entity.type
_entity.pdbx_description
1 polymer ?
#
loop_
_entity_poly.entity_id
_entity_poly.type
_entity_poly.pdbx_seq_one_letter_code
_entity_poly.pdbx_strand_id
1 'polypeptide(L)'
;MYTRLPALLLLTLVSACEPSSTHSEATATSTESPFPKPALVYDVTQLAGKSPQQVQQLLGKPDQARAEAVRTAPCGRVPCGRHTYQQGRFDIVFIQHKADWITINGIAEPLTDEAIQALGLPATTPSFQSRDNVIRWRSVKNLQEVSAFSNGSGGISYFYVKCTTL
;
A
#
# COMPACT_ATOMS: atom_id res chain seq x y z
N MET A 1 49.97 11.41 -57.52
CA MET A 1 49.83 10.12 -58.24
C MET A 1 48.45 9.59 -57.88
N TYR A 2 47.41 9.78 -58.72
CA TYR A 2 46.96 8.83 -59.76
C TYR A 2 46.89 7.38 -59.19
N THR A 3 45.76 6.66 -59.11
CA THR A 3 44.69 6.51 -60.12
C THR A 3 43.52 5.64 -59.62
N ARG A 4 42.31 5.92 -60.15
CA ARG A 4 41.17 5.03 -60.56
C ARG A 4 40.25 4.43 -59.46
N LEU A 5 38.95 4.80 -59.40
CA LEU A 5 37.75 4.54 -60.25
C LEU A 5 37.21 3.08 -60.16
N PRO A 6 35.89 2.85 -60.35
CA PRO A 6 35.02 2.15 -59.41
C PRO A 6 34.49 0.82 -59.99
N ALA A 7 33.82 0.01 -59.18
CA ALA A 7 32.99 -1.08 -59.68
C ALA A 7 31.65 -1.09 -58.93
N LEU A 8 30.63 -0.64 -59.65
CA LEU A 8 29.23 -0.99 -59.41
C LEU A 8 29.11 -2.51 -59.43
N LEU A 9 28.47 -3.10 -58.42
CA LEU A 9 27.79 -4.39 -58.60
C LEU A 9 26.46 -4.33 -57.87
N LEU A 10 25.40 -4.19 -58.67
CA LEU A 10 24.02 -4.44 -58.28
C LEU A 10 23.86 -5.96 -58.16
N LEU A 11 23.40 -6.45 -57.01
CA LEU A 11 22.90 -7.83 -56.89
C LEU A 11 21.57 -7.82 -56.12
N THR A 12 20.48 -7.93 -56.86
CA THR A 12 19.15 -8.25 -56.35
C THR A 12 19.03 -9.76 -56.22
N LEU A 13 18.76 -10.29 -55.03
CA LEU A 13 18.11 -11.60 -54.89
C LEU A 13 17.14 -11.60 -53.70
N VAL A 14 15.91 -11.96 -54.05
CA VAL A 14 14.74 -12.19 -53.22
C VAL A 14 15.00 -13.39 -52.30
N SER A 15 14.67 -13.27 -51.02
CA SER A 15 14.50 -14.44 -50.14
C SER A 15 13.22 -14.26 -49.34
N ALA A 16 12.19 -14.97 -49.79
CA ALA A 16 10.99 -15.22 -49.02
C ALA A 16 11.33 -16.23 -47.92
N CYS A 17 11.06 -15.87 -46.68
CA CYS A 17 10.89 -16.82 -45.59
C CYS A 17 9.95 -16.14 -44.58
N GLU A 18 8.66 -16.47 -44.67
CA GLU A 18 7.72 -16.22 -43.59
C GLU A 18 7.84 -17.37 -42.58
N PRO A 19 8.44 -17.17 -41.40
CA PRO A 19 8.22 -18.08 -40.30
C PRO A 19 6.84 -17.78 -39.71
N SER A 20 5.91 -18.70 -39.95
CA SER A 20 4.66 -18.86 -39.23
C SER A 20 4.97 -18.92 -37.73
N SER A 21 4.81 -17.80 -37.05
CA SER A 21 4.96 -17.70 -35.60
C SER A 21 3.63 -18.13 -35.00
N THR A 22 3.58 -19.42 -34.66
CA THR A 22 2.60 -19.99 -33.75
C THR A 22 2.61 -19.14 -32.47
N HIS A 23 1.59 -18.30 -32.32
CA HIS A 23 1.26 -17.69 -31.05
C HIS A 23 0.81 -18.83 -30.13
N SER A 24 1.76 -19.39 -29.37
CA SER A 24 1.45 -20.08 -28.12
C SER A 24 0.87 -19.03 -27.18
N GLU A 25 -0.46 -18.93 -27.17
CA GLU A 25 -1.20 -18.45 -26.00
C GLU A 25 -0.82 -19.36 -24.84
N ALA A 26 0.19 -18.95 -24.09
CA ALA A 26 0.38 -19.39 -22.73
C ALA A 26 -0.83 -18.86 -21.96
N THR A 27 -1.87 -19.69 -21.90
CA THR A 27 -2.97 -19.53 -20.96
C THR A 27 -2.34 -19.45 -19.58
N ALA A 28 -2.22 -18.22 -19.07
CA ALA A 28 -1.80 -17.96 -17.72
C ALA A 28 -2.89 -18.55 -16.82
N THR A 29 -2.71 -19.82 -16.46
CA THR A 29 -3.42 -20.49 -15.38
C THR A 29 -3.20 -19.63 -14.15
N SER A 30 -4.18 -18.78 -13.87
CA SER A 30 -4.24 -17.97 -12.67
C SER A 30 -4.43 -18.96 -11.54
N THR A 31 -3.34 -19.28 -10.84
CA THR A 31 -3.39 -20.00 -9.57
C THR A 31 -4.19 -19.13 -8.62
N GLU A 32 -5.50 -19.36 -8.58
CA GLU A 32 -6.42 -18.72 -7.66
C GLU A 32 -5.95 -19.04 -6.24
N SER A 33 -5.60 -18.00 -5.49
CA SER A 33 -5.12 -18.16 -4.12
C SER A 33 -6.19 -18.94 -3.34
N PRO A 34 -5.81 -19.98 -2.57
CA PRO A 34 -6.76 -20.79 -1.82
C PRO A 34 -7.44 -20.02 -0.68
N PHE A 35 -7.06 -18.76 -0.45
CA PHE A 35 -7.64 -17.91 0.58
C PHE A 35 -8.69 -16.97 0.00
N PRO A 36 -9.90 -16.91 0.59
CA PRO A 36 -10.90 -15.94 0.19
C PRO A 36 -10.33 -14.53 0.40
N LYS A 37 -10.59 -13.64 -0.57
CA LYS A 37 -10.20 -12.24 -0.48
C LYS A 37 -10.76 -11.63 0.81
N PRO A 38 -9.94 -10.95 1.63
CA PRO A 38 -10.39 -10.28 2.85
C PRO A 38 -11.54 -9.32 2.59
N ALA A 39 -12.48 -9.21 3.52
CA ALA A 39 -13.55 -8.23 3.42
C ALA A 39 -12.98 -6.81 3.62
N LEU A 40 -13.51 -5.83 2.88
CA LEU A 40 -13.11 -4.45 3.06
C LEU A 40 -13.60 -3.96 4.44
N VAL A 41 -12.66 -3.74 5.36
CA VAL A 41 -12.95 -3.20 6.70
C VAL A 41 -13.06 -1.68 6.65
N TYR A 42 -12.11 -1.01 6.00
CA TYR A 42 -12.13 0.43 5.78
C TYR A 42 -11.10 0.84 4.72
N ASP A 43 -11.45 1.71 3.77
CA ASP A 43 -10.48 2.25 2.82
C ASP A 43 -9.62 3.35 3.48
N VAL A 44 -8.41 2.98 3.93
CA VAL A 44 -7.53 3.90 4.67
C VAL A 44 -7.04 5.08 3.81
N THR A 45 -7.10 4.94 2.48
CA THR A 45 -6.71 6.02 1.56
C THR A 45 -7.65 7.22 1.62
N GLN A 46 -8.86 7.03 2.15
CA GLN A 46 -9.80 8.12 2.40
C GLN A 46 -9.39 9.01 3.58
N LEU A 47 -8.61 8.48 4.53
CA LEU A 47 -8.14 9.20 5.72
C LEU A 47 -6.74 9.77 5.54
N ALA A 48 -5.85 9.02 4.89
CA ALA A 48 -4.44 9.39 4.74
C ALA A 48 -4.27 10.82 4.20
N GLY A 49 -3.54 11.65 4.94
CA GLY A 49 -3.23 13.02 4.56
C GLY A 49 -4.37 14.04 4.72
N LYS A 50 -5.55 13.64 5.19
CA LYS A 50 -6.70 14.56 5.40
C LYS A 50 -6.52 15.43 6.63
N SER A 51 -7.09 16.63 6.61
CA SER A 51 -7.13 17.49 7.79
C SER A 51 -8.08 16.94 8.87
N PRO A 52 -7.97 17.37 10.14
CA PRO A 52 -8.92 16.98 11.18
C PRO A 52 -10.39 17.22 10.80
N GLN A 53 -10.69 18.34 10.15
CA GLN A 53 -12.05 18.68 9.72
C GLN A 53 -12.55 17.73 8.62
N GLN A 54 -11.69 17.37 7.67
CA GLN A 54 -12.04 16.40 6.62
C GLN A 54 -12.23 15.00 7.19
N VAL A 55 -11.39 14.56 8.13
CA VAL A 55 -11.58 13.29 8.84
C VAL A 55 -12.90 13.30 9.62
N GLN A 56 -13.25 14.42 10.26
CA GLN A 56 -14.53 14.55 10.95
C GLN A 56 -15.74 14.43 10.01
N GLN A 57 -15.63 14.86 8.75
CA GLN A 57 -16.70 14.66 7.76
C GLN A 57 -16.88 13.19 7.38
N LEU A 58 -15.80 12.39 7.47
CA LEU A 58 -15.82 10.95 7.12
C LEU A 58 -16.23 10.07 8.30
N LEU A 59 -15.68 10.34 9.49
CA LEU A 59 -15.83 9.48 10.67
C LEU A 59 -16.84 10.01 11.69
N GLY A 60 -17.29 11.25 11.54
CA GLY A 60 -18.07 11.98 12.54
C GLY A 60 -17.18 12.74 13.53
N LYS A 61 -17.81 13.35 14.54
CA LYS A 61 -17.10 14.08 15.60
C LYS A 61 -16.17 13.12 16.37
N PRO A 62 -14.94 13.53 16.72
CA PRO A 62 -14.09 12.71 17.57
C PRO A 62 -14.70 12.54 18.97
N ASP A 63 -14.54 11.34 19.54
CA ASP A 63 -14.88 11.06 20.94
C ASP A 63 -13.91 11.79 21.87
N GLN A 64 -12.64 11.86 21.46
CA GLN A 64 -11.58 12.54 22.18
C GLN A 64 -10.66 13.26 21.20
N ALA A 65 -10.23 14.47 21.56
CA ALA A 65 -9.20 15.22 20.85
C ALA A 65 -8.23 15.79 21.89
N ARG A 66 -6.93 15.52 21.73
CA ARG A 66 -5.89 15.96 22.66
C ARG A 66 -4.60 16.32 21.95
N ALA A 67 -3.79 17.15 22.59
CA ALA A 67 -2.40 17.32 22.23
C ALA A 67 -1.59 16.10 22.70
N GLU A 68 -0.67 15.61 21.88
CA GLU A 68 0.24 14.52 22.23
C GLU A 68 1.68 14.89 21.89
N ALA A 69 2.54 14.81 22.91
CA ALA A 69 3.98 14.90 22.75
C ALA A 69 4.52 13.56 22.21
N VAL A 70 4.41 13.37 20.91
CA VAL A 70 4.92 12.16 20.26
C VAL A 70 6.39 12.37 19.93
N ARG A 71 7.28 11.83 20.77
CA ARG A 71 8.75 12.01 20.66
C ARG A 71 9.32 11.65 19.29
N THR A 72 8.71 10.68 18.62
CA THR A 72 9.16 10.15 17.33
C THR A 72 8.43 10.76 16.13
N ALA A 73 7.38 11.57 16.35
CA ALA A 73 6.65 12.21 15.26
C ALA A 73 7.28 13.57 14.94
N PRO A 74 7.40 13.93 13.65
CA PRO A 74 7.94 15.21 13.22
C PRO A 74 6.96 16.38 13.39
N CYS A 75 6.39 16.55 14.59
CA CYS A 75 5.55 17.71 14.93
C CYS A 75 6.36 18.93 15.39
N GLY A 76 7.69 18.79 15.46
CA GLY A 76 8.61 19.88 15.77
C GLY A 76 8.45 20.36 17.22
N ARG A 77 8.30 21.67 17.40
CA ARG A 77 8.19 22.30 18.73
C ARG A 77 6.76 22.30 19.29
N VAL A 78 5.77 21.89 18.49
CA VAL A 78 4.36 21.86 18.88
C VAL A 78 3.92 20.40 19.02
N PRO A 79 3.18 20.03 20.07
CA PRO A 79 2.60 18.69 20.17
C PRO A 79 1.71 18.37 18.96
N CYS A 80 1.70 17.10 18.54
CA CYS A 80 0.78 16.64 17.50
C CYS A 80 -0.65 16.66 18.06
N GLY A 81 -1.65 16.78 17.18
CA GLY A 81 -3.02 16.47 17.56
C GLY A 81 -3.25 14.95 17.52
N ARG A 82 -3.90 14.36 18.51
CA ARG A 82 -4.42 12.99 18.44
C ARG A 82 -5.90 12.97 18.68
N HIS A 83 -6.63 12.41 17.73
CA HIS A 83 -8.08 12.25 17.83
C HIS A 83 -8.46 10.77 17.79
N THR A 84 -9.43 10.42 18.63
CA THR A 84 -10.02 9.09 18.69
C THR A 84 -11.46 9.17 18.22
N TYR A 85 -11.88 8.25 17.36
CA TYR A 85 -13.22 8.23 16.76
C TYR A 85 -13.88 6.85 16.93
N GLN A 86 -15.21 6.87 16.90
CA GLN A 86 -16.06 5.68 16.86
C GLN A 86 -15.69 4.67 17.95
N GLN A 87 -15.66 5.14 19.20
CA GLN A 87 -15.40 4.34 20.40
C GLN A 87 -14.02 3.65 20.37
N GLY A 88 -13.02 4.34 19.83
CA GLY A 88 -11.65 3.81 19.76
C GLY A 88 -11.37 2.93 18.55
N ARG A 89 -12.33 2.76 17.63
CA ARG A 89 -12.07 2.06 16.36
C ARG A 89 -10.96 2.72 15.56
N PHE A 90 -10.93 4.06 15.54
CA PHE A 90 -9.88 4.83 14.89
C PHE A 90 -9.13 5.70 15.90
N ASP A 91 -7.81 5.66 15.83
CA ASP A 91 -6.95 6.52 16.61
C ASP A 91 -5.89 7.15 15.69
N ILE A 92 -5.95 8.47 15.54
CA ILE A 92 -5.27 9.19 14.47
C ILE A 92 -4.41 10.29 15.07
N VAL A 93 -3.10 10.22 14.83
CA VAL A 93 -2.17 11.33 15.07
C VAL A 93 -2.08 12.18 13.81
N PHE A 94 -2.31 13.48 13.99
CA PHE A 94 -2.18 14.50 12.98
C PHE A 94 -0.79 15.14 13.06
N ILE A 95 -0.02 14.95 12.01
CA ILE A 95 1.33 15.47 11.84
C ILE A 95 1.25 16.57 10.79
N GLN A 96 1.75 17.77 11.10
CA GLN A 96 1.59 18.96 10.23
C GLN A 96 0.13 19.18 9.77
N HIS A 97 -0.82 19.01 10.70
CA HIS A 97 -2.27 19.11 10.46
C HIS A 97 -2.86 18.11 9.46
N LYS A 98 -2.16 17.02 9.14
CA LYS A 98 -2.63 15.94 8.27
C LYS A 98 -2.67 14.61 9.02
N ALA A 99 -3.69 13.80 8.80
CA ALA A 99 -3.80 12.46 9.36
C ALA A 99 -2.66 11.60 8.84
N ASP A 100 -1.84 11.07 9.74
CA ASP A 100 -0.62 10.37 9.36
C ASP A 100 -0.47 9.01 10.04
N TRP A 101 -0.37 9.01 11.38
CA TRP A 101 -0.29 7.76 12.11
C TRP A 101 -1.70 7.32 12.47
N ILE A 102 -2.22 6.38 11.70
CA ILE A 102 -3.59 5.91 11.78
C ILE A 102 -3.57 4.50 12.35
N THR A 103 -4.24 4.31 13.48
CA THR A 103 -4.51 2.99 14.07
C THR A 103 -5.97 2.63 13.80
N ILE A 104 -6.20 1.40 13.33
CA ILE A 104 -7.55 0.87 13.08
C ILE A 104 -7.69 -0.43 13.89
N ASN A 105 -8.57 -0.39 14.88
CA ASN A 105 -8.85 -1.49 15.80
C ASN A 105 -10.10 -2.28 15.37
N GLY A 106 -10.32 -3.44 16.02
CA GLY A 106 -11.55 -4.22 15.83
C GLY A 106 -11.61 -4.94 14.47
N ILE A 107 -10.46 -5.45 14.03
CA ILE A 107 -10.32 -6.17 12.77
C ILE A 107 -10.65 -7.65 12.98
N ALA A 108 -11.59 -8.20 12.20
CA ALA A 108 -11.94 -9.63 12.27
C ALA A 108 -11.15 -10.50 11.28
N GLU A 109 -10.30 -9.89 10.46
CA GLU A 109 -9.53 -10.57 9.41
C GLU A 109 -8.37 -11.40 10.00
N PRO A 110 -8.03 -12.53 9.35
CA PRO A 110 -6.86 -13.32 9.73
C PRO A 110 -5.57 -12.54 9.46
N LEU A 111 -4.52 -12.84 10.22
CA LEU A 111 -3.20 -12.26 10.01
C LEU A 111 -2.49 -12.96 8.84
N THR A 112 -2.78 -12.54 7.61
CA THR A 112 -2.15 -13.04 6.37
C THR A 112 -1.57 -11.92 5.52
N ASP A 113 -0.81 -12.28 4.49
CA ASP A 113 -0.21 -11.35 3.52
C ASP A 113 -1.27 -10.56 2.76
N GLU A 114 -2.45 -11.14 2.56
CA GLU A 114 -3.59 -10.53 1.90
C GLU A 114 -4.32 -9.53 2.78
N ALA A 115 -4.12 -9.55 4.10
CA ALA A 115 -4.91 -8.78 5.05
C ALA A 115 -4.86 -7.27 4.80
N ILE A 116 -3.78 -6.77 4.17
CA ILE A 116 -3.69 -5.37 3.73
C ILE A 116 -4.85 -4.95 2.80
N GLN A 117 -5.48 -5.89 2.09
CA GLN A 117 -6.65 -5.64 1.25
C GLN A 117 -7.89 -5.22 2.05
N ALA A 118 -7.97 -5.58 3.33
CA ALA A 118 -9.01 -5.11 4.24
C ALA A 118 -8.96 -3.58 4.44
N LEU A 119 -7.83 -2.95 4.10
CA LEU A 119 -7.63 -1.51 4.13
C LEU A 119 -7.93 -0.79 2.79
N GLY A 120 -8.51 -1.49 1.81
CA GLY A 120 -8.75 -0.94 0.46
C GLY A 120 -7.50 -0.86 -0.40
N LEU A 121 -6.40 -1.48 0.04
CA LEU A 121 -5.12 -1.47 -0.65
C LEU A 121 -4.99 -2.70 -1.57
N PRO A 122 -4.17 -2.63 -2.65
CA PRO A 122 -3.93 -3.79 -3.49
C PRO A 122 -3.15 -4.87 -2.73
N ALA A 123 -3.37 -6.13 -3.09
CA ALA A 123 -2.54 -7.25 -2.64
C ALA A 123 -1.07 -6.94 -2.95
N THR A 124 -0.22 -7.02 -1.93
CA THR A 124 1.19 -6.66 -2.01
C THR A 124 2.01 -7.60 -1.13
N THR A 125 3.17 -8.04 -1.58
CA THR A 125 4.07 -8.86 -0.77
C THR A 125 4.57 -8.07 0.46
N PRO A 126 4.54 -8.65 1.68
CA PRO A 126 5.10 -8.00 2.86
C PRO A 126 6.60 -7.73 2.71
N SER A 127 7.02 -6.57 3.19
CA SER A 127 8.45 -6.22 3.35
C SER A 127 9.08 -6.89 4.57
N PHE A 128 8.26 -7.30 5.53
CA PHE A 128 8.69 -7.97 6.75
C PHE A 128 7.54 -8.78 7.33
N GLN A 129 7.85 -9.95 7.85
CA GLN A 129 6.92 -10.80 8.58
C GLN A 129 7.66 -11.50 9.72
N SER A 130 7.07 -11.47 10.90
CA SER A 130 7.45 -12.35 12.00
C SER A 130 6.46 -13.51 12.05
N ARG A 131 6.86 -14.67 12.63
CA ARG A 131 6.03 -15.89 12.60
C ARG A 131 4.57 -15.64 12.97
N ASP A 132 4.31 -14.99 14.12
CA ASP A 132 2.95 -14.90 14.65
C ASP A 132 2.55 -13.50 15.18
N ASN A 133 3.40 -12.47 15.03
CA ASN A 133 3.21 -11.19 15.74
C ASN A 133 2.86 -10.01 14.83
N VAL A 134 3.50 -9.88 13.68
CA VAL A 134 3.34 -8.73 12.80
C VAL A 134 3.68 -9.07 11.35
N ILE A 135 2.87 -8.54 10.44
CA ILE A 135 3.14 -8.45 9.00
C ILE A 135 3.23 -6.97 8.64
N ARG A 136 4.22 -6.60 7.82
CA ARG A 136 4.49 -5.20 7.47
C ARG A 136 4.77 -5.02 5.99
N TRP A 137 4.11 -4.03 5.41
CA TRP A 137 4.30 -3.55 4.05
C TRP A 137 4.89 -2.15 4.07
N ARG A 138 5.76 -1.83 3.11
CA ARG A 138 6.38 -0.52 2.96
C ARG A 138 6.08 0.05 1.57
N SER A 139 5.94 1.37 1.49
CA SER A 139 5.78 2.10 0.23
C SER A 139 4.56 1.65 -0.61
N VAL A 140 3.40 1.44 0.02
CA VAL A 140 2.17 0.99 -0.66
C VAL A 140 1.23 2.18 -0.88
N LYS A 141 0.86 2.47 -2.14
CA LYS A 141 -0.10 3.55 -2.50
C LYS A 141 0.17 4.88 -1.78
N ASN A 142 1.44 5.31 -1.74
CA ASN A 142 1.93 6.52 -1.08
C ASN A 142 1.91 6.51 0.46
N LEU A 143 1.60 5.37 1.08
CA LEU A 143 1.78 5.14 2.51
C LEU A 143 3.23 4.70 2.75
N GLN A 144 3.84 5.24 3.81
CA GLN A 144 5.21 4.89 4.17
C GLN A 144 5.28 3.44 4.67
N GLU A 145 4.36 3.08 5.57
CA GLU A 145 4.33 1.77 6.21
C GLU A 145 2.89 1.39 6.57
N VAL A 146 2.55 0.12 6.39
CA VAL A 146 1.36 -0.51 6.94
C VAL A 146 1.82 -1.71 7.75
N SER A 147 1.33 -1.87 8.98
CA SER A 147 1.62 -3.02 9.84
C SER A 147 0.32 -3.61 10.36
N ALA A 148 0.14 -4.93 10.24
CA ALA A 148 -0.91 -5.68 10.90
C ALA A 148 -0.33 -6.37 12.13
N PHE A 149 -0.88 -6.10 13.31
CA PHE A 149 -0.43 -6.71 14.56
C PHE A 149 -1.38 -7.82 15.00
N SER A 150 -0.81 -8.94 15.43
CA SER A 150 -1.54 -10.13 15.89
C SER A 150 -2.34 -9.87 17.16
N ASN A 151 -3.47 -10.57 17.29
CA ASN A 151 -4.21 -10.70 18.55
C ASN A 151 -3.76 -11.92 19.38
N GLY A 152 -2.77 -12.68 18.93
CA GLY A 152 -2.27 -13.88 19.60
C GLY A 152 -3.06 -15.17 19.31
N SER A 153 -4.15 -15.09 18.54
CA SER A 153 -4.97 -16.24 18.14
C SER A 153 -5.07 -16.39 16.62
N GLY A 154 -4.06 -15.89 15.89
CA GLY A 154 -3.99 -15.94 14.42
C GLY A 154 -4.80 -14.85 13.68
N GLY A 155 -5.48 -13.97 14.42
CA GLY A 155 -6.21 -12.82 13.86
C GLY A 155 -5.46 -11.51 14.06
N ILE A 156 -6.02 -10.44 13.50
CA ILE A 156 -5.47 -9.08 13.64
C ILE A 156 -6.09 -8.40 14.87
N SER A 157 -5.24 -7.83 15.72
CA SER A 157 -5.66 -6.92 16.79
C SER A 157 -5.93 -5.52 16.23
N TYR A 158 -4.96 -4.99 15.49
CA TYR A 158 -5.07 -3.69 14.83
C TYR A 158 -4.16 -3.56 13.62
N PHE A 159 -4.53 -2.67 12.72
CA PHE A 159 -3.61 -2.11 11.74
C PHE A 159 -3.02 -0.80 12.25
N TYR A 160 -1.74 -0.58 11.94
CA TYR A 160 -1.06 0.68 12.15
C TYR A 160 -0.45 1.15 10.83
N VAL A 161 -0.85 2.34 10.41
CA VAL A 161 -0.47 2.94 9.13
C VAL A 161 0.30 4.23 9.41
N LYS A 162 1.43 4.38 8.74
CA LYS A 162 2.19 5.64 8.67
C LYS A 162 2.07 6.19 7.27
N CYS A 163 1.63 7.43 7.16
CA CYS A 163 1.54 8.10 5.87
C CYS A 163 2.88 8.79 5.55
N THR A 164 2.99 9.25 4.31
CA THR A 164 4.10 10.13 3.93
C THR A 164 3.67 11.56 4.20
N THR A 165 3.95 12.10 5.39
CA THR A 165 3.75 13.54 5.60
C THR A 165 4.81 14.30 4.78
N LEU A 166 4.35 14.90 3.69
CA LEU A 166 5.00 15.95 2.92
C LEU A 166 4.77 17.32 3.57
#